data_AF-A0A6G7X042-F1
#
_entry.id   AF-A0A6G7X042-F1
#
_cell.length_a   1.000
_cell.length_b   1.000
_cell.length_c   1.000
_cell.angle_alpha   90.00
_cell.angle_beta   90.00
_cell.angle_gamma   90.00
#
_symmetry.space_group_name_H-M   'P 1'
#
loop_
_entity.id
_entity.type
_entity.pdbx_description
1 polymer ?
#
loop_
_entity_poly.entity_id
_entity_poly.type
_entity_poly.pdbx_seq_one_letter_code
_entity_poly.pdbx_strand_id
1 'polypeptide(L)'
;MTKIKKHFEKGDVIITNPEEGHFGIAVVLSYRDKTDRFLPMCHIAITPLLFTYEVSLEDVDLNGLKPLCFKRTMNYIKRGKSVQGVREDLMITIYSTRNKAGLKVIGNIDTSSVYNGELLWEPQENKFHFGER
;
A
#
# COMPACT_ATOMS: atom_id res chain seq x y z
N MET A 1 -6.65 -26.39 4.20
CA MET A 1 -5.39 -25.62 4.07
C MET A 1 -5.51 -24.72 2.85
N THR A 2 -5.56 -23.40 3.03
CA THR A 2 -5.63 -22.43 1.93
C THR A 2 -4.27 -22.41 1.24
N LYS A 3 -4.22 -22.74 -0.05
CA LYS A 3 -2.98 -22.78 -0.81
C LYS A 3 -2.40 -21.36 -0.90
N ILE A 4 -1.19 -21.16 -0.37
CA ILE A 4 -0.50 -19.88 -0.44
C ILE A 4 -0.26 -19.54 -1.91
N LYS A 5 -0.78 -18.38 -2.34
CA LYS A 5 -0.62 -17.88 -3.70
C LYS A 5 0.83 -17.47 -3.92
N LYS A 6 1.45 -17.90 -5.02
CA LYS A 6 2.86 -17.60 -5.34
C LYS A 6 3.08 -16.18 -5.85
N HIS A 7 2.08 -15.60 -6.49
CA HIS A 7 2.12 -14.27 -7.09
C HIS A 7 0.88 -13.48 -6.74
N PHE A 8 1.06 -12.21 -6.41
CA PHE A 8 -0.02 -11.25 -6.22
C PHE A 8 -0.61 -10.79 -7.55
N GLU A 9 -1.93 -10.60 -7.55
CA GLU A 9 -2.70 -10.07 -8.67
C GLU A 9 -3.52 -8.87 -8.20
N LYS A 10 -3.93 -8.02 -9.16
CA LYS A 10 -4.79 -6.88 -8.86
C LYS A 10 -6.06 -7.35 -8.15
N GLY A 11 -6.45 -6.63 -7.10
CA GLY A 11 -7.62 -6.93 -6.28
C GLY A 11 -7.34 -7.84 -5.10
N ASP A 12 -6.18 -8.53 -5.04
CA ASP A 12 -5.88 -9.42 -3.93
C ASP A 12 -5.91 -8.67 -2.59
N VAL A 13 -6.67 -9.21 -1.63
CA VAL A 13 -6.74 -8.76 -0.24
C VAL A 13 -5.79 -9.63 0.58
N ILE A 14 -4.77 -9.00 1.14
CA ILE A 14 -3.64 -9.64 1.81
C ILE A 14 -3.74 -9.38 3.32
N ILE A 15 -3.53 -10.43 4.10
CA ILE A 15 -3.25 -10.29 5.53
C ILE A 15 -1.77 -9.98 5.73
N THR A 16 -1.51 -8.88 6.44
CA THR A 16 -0.17 -8.46 6.87
C THR A 16 0.04 -8.72 8.36
N ASN A 17 1.30 -8.93 8.78
CA ASN A 17 1.73 -9.10 10.17
C ASN A 17 1.09 -10.23 11.01
N PRO A 18 0.79 -11.42 10.47
CA PRO A 18 0.06 -12.46 11.21
C PRO A 18 0.79 -13.01 12.45
N GLU A 19 2.10 -12.80 12.59
CA GLU A 19 2.91 -13.43 13.66
C GLU A 19 2.74 -12.78 15.05
N GLU A 20 2.19 -11.57 15.16
CA GLU A 20 2.05 -10.86 16.44
C GLU A 20 0.60 -10.86 16.99
N GLY A 21 -0.27 -11.74 16.47
CA GLY A 21 -1.70 -11.75 16.82
C GLY A 21 -2.46 -10.50 16.32
N HIS A 22 -1.85 -9.76 15.39
CA HIS A 22 -2.42 -8.56 14.79
C HIS A 22 -2.48 -8.74 13.26
N PHE A 23 -3.68 -8.80 12.72
CA PHE A 23 -3.93 -9.09 11.32
C PHE A 23 -4.29 -7.79 10.61
N GLY A 24 -3.31 -7.19 9.94
CA GLY A 24 -3.53 -6.00 9.12
C GLY A 24 -4.07 -6.36 7.74
N ILE A 25 -4.74 -5.42 7.09
CA ILE A 25 -5.27 -5.59 5.72
C ILE A 25 -4.50 -4.73 4.73
N ALA A 26 -4.09 -5.33 3.63
CA ALA A 26 -3.54 -4.66 2.47
C ALA A 26 -4.24 -5.09 1.17
N VAL A 27 -4.25 -4.22 0.16
CA VAL A 27 -4.90 -4.49 -1.14
C VAL A 27 -3.92 -4.24 -2.27
N VAL A 28 -3.86 -5.17 -3.22
CA VAL A 28 -3.08 -5.01 -4.44
C VAL A 28 -3.86 -4.15 -5.44
N LEU A 29 -3.43 -2.91 -5.67
CA LEU A 29 -4.16 -1.95 -6.49
C LEU A 29 -3.89 -2.09 -7.99
N SER A 30 -2.68 -2.50 -8.36
CA SER A 30 -2.30 -2.63 -9.76
C SER A 30 -1.11 -3.56 -9.93
N TYR A 31 -0.80 -3.85 -11.19
CA TYR A 31 0.26 -4.75 -11.61
C TYR A 31 1.02 -4.14 -12.80
N ARG A 32 2.32 -4.39 -12.86
CA ARG A 32 3.19 -4.11 -14.00
C ARG A 32 3.96 -5.37 -14.36
N ASP A 33 3.93 -5.70 -15.64
CA ASP A 33 4.73 -6.78 -16.19
C ASP A 33 6.23 -6.57 -15.99
N LYS A 34 6.97 -7.65 -16.17
CA LYS A 34 8.43 -7.59 -16.24
C LYS A 34 8.84 -6.62 -17.34
N THR A 35 9.81 -5.76 -17.05
CA THR A 35 10.52 -4.95 -18.04
C THR A 35 11.98 -5.36 -18.09
N ASP A 36 12.76 -4.78 -19.01
CA ASP A 36 14.20 -5.02 -19.09
C ASP A 36 14.95 -4.60 -17.81
N ARG A 37 14.39 -3.63 -17.08
CA ARG A 37 14.99 -3.04 -15.88
C ARG A 37 14.44 -3.62 -14.57
N PHE A 38 13.21 -4.13 -14.58
CA PHE A 38 12.50 -4.49 -13.37
C PHE A 38 11.77 -5.83 -13.50
N LEU A 39 11.75 -6.61 -12.40
CA LEU A 39 10.88 -7.77 -12.28
C LEU A 39 9.39 -7.34 -12.30
N PRO A 40 8.43 -8.27 -12.44
CA PRO A 40 7.02 -7.91 -12.29
C PRO A 40 6.72 -7.32 -10.91
N MET A 41 6.02 -6.19 -10.89
CA MET A 41 5.75 -5.40 -9.69
C MET A 41 4.25 -5.15 -9.52
N CYS A 42 3.86 -4.80 -8.31
CA CYS A 42 2.50 -4.41 -7.96
C CYS A 42 2.52 -3.20 -7.02
N HIS A 43 1.45 -2.41 -7.05
CA HIS A 43 1.19 -1.45 -5.99
C HIS A 43 0.38 -2.13 -4.90
N ILE A 44 0.82 -2.02 -3.65
CA ILE A 44 0.08 -2.52 -2.50
C ILE A 44 -0.26 -1.32 -1.62
N ALA A 45 -1.55 -1.16 -1.33
CA ALA A 45 -2.06 -0.20 -0.36
C ALA A 45 -2.21 -0.90 0.99
N ILE A 46 -1.52 -0.38 2.01
CA ILE A 46 -1.77 -0.77 3.40
C ILE A 46 -2.97 0.04 3.91
N THR A 47 -3.90 -0.60 4.60
CA THR A 47 -5.11 0.04 5.14
C THR A 47 -4.97 0.26 6.64
N PRO A 48 -5.78 1.13 7.27
CA PRO A 48 -5.76 1.30 8.73
C PRO A 48 -6.42 0.13 9.49
N LEU A 49 -6.98 -0.87 8.79
CA LEU A 49 -7.68 -1.97 9.44
C LEU A 49 -6.69 -2.93 10.09
N LEU A 50 -6.95 -3.24 11.36
CA LEU A 50 -6.17 -4.13 12.19
C LEU A 50 -7.10 -4.97 13.05
N PHE A 51 -6.92 -6.28 13.03
CA PHE A 51 -7.73 -7.22 13.78
C PHE A 51 -6.88 -8.00 14.77
N THR A 52 -7.45 -8.41 15.90
CA THR A 52 -6.77 -9.23 16.91
C THR A 52 -7.08 -10.73 16.77
N TYR A 53 -7.72 -11.11 15.66
CA TYR A 53 -8.14 -12.47 15.34
C TYR A 53 -7.88 -12.75 13.85
N GLU A 54 -7.82 -14.04 13.50
CA GLU A 54 -7.62 -14.45 12.11
C GLU A 54 -8.82 -14.02 11.27
N VAL A 55 -8.62 -12.96 10.48
CA VAL A 55 -9.66 -12.29 9.69
C VAL A 55 -9.94 -13.03 8.37
N SER A 56 -11.20 -13.06 7.96
CA SER A 56 -11.65 -13.50 6.65
C SER A 56 -12.11 -12.32 5.80
N LEU A 57 -12.36 -12.50 4.49
CA LEU A 57 -12.83 -11.40 3.66
C LEU A 57 -14.20 -10.87 4.11
N GLU A 58 -15.05 -11.75 4.65
CA GLU A 58 -16.41 -11.42 5.11
C GLU A 58 -16.40 -10.46 6.31
N ASP A 59 -15.32 -10.45 7.08
CA ASP A 59 -15.12 -9.56 8.23
C ASP A 59 -14.68 -8.15 7.81
N VAL A 60 -14.25 -7.96 6.56
CA VAL A 60 -13.73 -6.68 6.05
C VAL A 60 -14.87 -5.86 5.47
N ASP A 61 -15.13 -4.69 6.05
CA ASP A 61 -16.02 -3.70 5.44
C ASP A 61 -15.35 -3.07 4.20
N LEU A 62 -15.72 -3.60 3.03
CA LEU A 62 -15.17 -3.19 1.75
C LEU A 62 -15.58 -1.76 1.34
N ASN A 63 -16.68 -1.22 1.87
CA ASN A 63 -17.16 0.12 1.50
C ASN A 63 -16.29 1.23 2.11
N GLY A 64 -15.63 0.95 3.22
CA GLY A 64 -14.74 1.88 3.93
C GLY A 64 -13.25 1.67 3.65
N LEU A 65 -12.89 0.68 2.84
CA LEU A 65 -11.51 0.26 2.66
C LEU A 65 -10.71 1.30 1.89
N LYS A 66 -9.77 1.97 2.57
CA LYS A 66 -8.92 3.02 1.98
C LYS A 66 -7.46 2.83 2.38
N PRO A 67 -6.50 3.29 1.56
CA PRO A 67 -5.12 3.35 1.97
C PRO A 67 -4.96 4.19 3.24
N LEU A 68 -4.10 3.74 4.15
CA LEU A 68 -3.72 4.48 5.34
C LEU A 68 -3.12 5.83 4.92
N CYS A 69 -3.73 6.92 5.38
CA CYS A 69 -3.21 8.27 5.22
C CYS A 69 -2.44 8.68 6.47
N PHE A 70 -1.25 9.23 6.30
CA PHE A 70 -0.41 9.70 7.41
C PHE A 70 0.24 11.04 7.10
N LYS A 71 0.55 11.78 8.16
CA LYS A 71 1.29 13.05 8.07
C LYS A 71 2.78 12.77 8.21
N ARG A 72 3.51 13.00 7.13
CA ARG A 72 4.97 12.94 7.12
C ARG A 72 5.55 14.30 7.45
N THR A 73 6.30 14.36 8.54
CA THR A 73 7.12 15.52 8.88
C THR A 73 8.50 15.38 8.28
N MET A 74 8.98 16.42 7.59
CA MET A 74 10.27 16.42 6.93
C MET A 74 11.01 17.73 7.17
N ASN A 75 12.32 17.65 7.39
CA ASN A 75 13.19 18.81 7.50
C ASN A 75 13.93 19.01 6.16
N TYR A 76 13.97 20.24 5.66
CA TYR A 76 14.68 20.59 4.43
C TYR A 76 15.28 22.00 4.51
N ILE A 77 16.24 22.28 3.63
CA ILE A 77 16.90 23.59 3.54
C ILE A 77 16.11 24.47 2.57
N LYS A 78 15.57 25.60 3.05
CA LYS A 78 14.97 26.65 2.21
C LYS A 78 15.75 27.95 2.42
N ARG A 79 16.37 28.46 1.36
CA ARG A 79 17.20 29.68 1.40
C ARG A 79 18.25 29.65 2.52
N GLY A 80 18.96 28.53 2.66
CA GLY A 80 20.01 28.35 3.67
C GLY A 80 19.53 28.14 5.11
N LYS A 81 18.22 28.07 5.37
CA LYS A 81 17.66 27.80 6.70
C LYS A 81 17.00 26.43 6.73
N SER A 82 17.15 25.70 7.84
CA SER A 82 16.38 24.48 8.10
C SER A 82 14.93 24.85 8.38
N VAL A 83 14.01 24.25 7.63
CA VAL A 83 12.57 24.44 7.75
C VAL A 83 11.92 23.07 7.85
N GLN A 84 10.90 22.98 8.71
CA GLN A 84 10.07 21.79 8.82
C GLN A 84 8.82 21.96 7.94
N GLY A 85 8.56 20.95 7.10
CA GLY A 85 7.32 20.83 6.35
C GLY A 85 6.53 19.61 6.81
N VAL A 86 5.22 19.66 6.59
CA VAL A 86 4.32 18.54 6.77
C VAL A 86 3.64 18.27 5.44
N ARG A 87 3.59 16.99 5.06
CA ARG A 87 2.88 16.51 3.87
C ARG A 87 2.00 15.33 4.27
N GLU A 88 0.79 15.26 3.72
CA GLU A 88 -0.04 14.07 3.81
C GLU A 88 0.37 13.08 2.71
N ASP A 89 0.63 11.84 3.12
CA ASP A 89 1.03 10.74 2.24
C ASP A 89 0.10 9.54 2.44
N LEU A 90 -0.11 8.79 1.37
CA LEU A 90 -0.82 7.52 1.40
C LEU A 90 0.20 6.37 1.49
N MET A 91 -0.12 5.35 2.27
CA MET A 91 0.69 4.15 2.41
C MET A 91 0.45 3.19 1.22
N ILE A 92 0.83 3.65 0.02
CA ILE A 92 0.83 2.87 -1.21
C ILE A 92 2.28 2.74 -1.66
N THR A 93 2.78 1.51 -1.76
CA THR A 93 4.18 1.26 -2.13
C THR A 93 4.27 0.19 -3.23
N ILE A 94 5.36 0.23 -3.99
CA ILE A 94 5.66 -0.73 -5.03
C ILE A 94 6.38 -1.94 -4.42
N TYR A 95 5.88 -3.14 -4.72
CA TYR A 95 6.47 -4.41 -4.29
C TYR A 95 6.68 -5.33 -5.50
N SER A 96 7.47 -6.38 -5.32
CA SER A 96 7.44 -7.49 -6.27
C SER A 96 6.13 -8.24 -6.15
N THR A 97 5.60 -8.70 -7.28
CA THR A 97 4.44 -9.59 -7.30
C THR A 97 4.71 -10.94 -6.67
N ARG A 98 5.98 -11.35 -6.52
CA ARG A 98 6.33 -12.65 -5.94
C ARG A 98 6.05 -12.65 -4.44
N ASN A 99 5.10 -13.47 -4.01
CA ASN A 99 4.76 -13.67 -2.60
C ASN A 99 5.74 -14.65 -1.92
N LYS A 100 7.01 -14.25 -1.80
CA LYS A 100 8.05 -15.08 -1.16
C LYS A 100 7.83 -15.25 0.34
N ALA A 101 7.24 -14.25 0.99
CA ALA A 101 6.92 -14.29 2.41
C ALA A 101 5.73 -15.21 2.74
N GLY A 102 5.03 -15.71 1.73
CA GLY A 102 3.89 -16.59 1.92
C GLY A 102 2.69 -15.91 2.60
N LEU A 103 2.53 -14.61 2.39
CA LEU A 103 1.41 -13.85 2.95
C LEU A 103 0.07 -14.47 2.49
N LYS A 104 -0.87 -14.54 3.42
CA LYS A 104 -2.19 -15.11 3.17
C LYS A 104 -3.02 -14.12 2.35
N VAL A 105 -3.53 -14.58 1.21
CA VAL A 105 -4.55 -13.86 0.43
C VAL A 105 -5.91 -14.40 0.85
N ILE A 106 -6.80 -13.53 1.31
CA ILE A 106 -8.12 -13.90 1.84
C ILE A 106 -9.26 -13.65 0.87
N GLY A 107 -8.98 -12.98 -0.25
CA GLY A 107 -9.96 -12.79 -1.31
C GLY A 107 -9.48 -11.83 -2.38
N ASN A 108 -10.39 -11.45 -3.27
CA ASN A 108 -10.13 -10.53 -4.37
C ASN A 108 -11.31 -9.55 -4.50
N ILE A 109 -11.03 -8.26 -4.68
CA ILE A 109 -12.02 -7.20 -4.74
C ILE A 109 -11.76 -6.25 -5.91
N ASP A 110 -12.78 -5.49 -6.31
CA ASP A 110 -12.57 -4.35 -7.20
C ASP A 110 -11.79 -3.25 -6.46
N THR A 111 -10.69 -2.80 -7.06
CA THR A 111 -9.79 -1.82 -6.45
C THR A 111 -10.25 -0.39 -6.67
N SER A 112 -11.23 -0.15 -7.56
CA SER A 112 -11.68 1.20 -7.92
C SER A 112 -12.30 1.96 -6.74
N SER A 113 -12.93 1.23 -5.81
CA SER A 113 -13.47 1.76 -4.55
C SER A 113 -12.41 2.04 -3.49
N VAL A 114 -11.25 1.39 -3.57
CA VAL A 114 -10.14 1.53 -2.61
C VAL A 114 -9.29 2.75 -2.94
N TYR A 115 -8.87 2.86 -4.20
CA TYR A 115 -8.07 3.99 -4.68
C TYR A 115 -8.21 4.13 -6.20
N ASN A 116 -8.57 5.33 -6.65
CA ASN A 116 -8.78 5.67 -8.06
C ASN A 116 -7.79 6.73 -8.59
N GLY A 117 -6.80 7.12 -7.79
CA GLY A 117 -5.76 8.06 -8.21
C GLY A 117 -4.70 7.42 -9.11
N GLU A 118 -3.82 8.26 -9.65
CA GLU A 118 -2.72 7.80 -10.49
C GLU A 118 -1.70 7.00 -9.67
N LEU A 119 -1.32 5.83 -10.17
CA LEU A 119 -0.32 4.95 -9.57
C LEU A 119 0.96 4.98 -10.39
N LEU A 120 1.97 5.60 -9.80
CA LEU A 120 3.23 5.91 -10.47
C LEU A 120 4.29 4.87 -10.15
N TRP A 121 4.89 4.30 -11.19
CA TRP A 121 5.90 3.25 -11.06
C TRP A 121 7.32 3.76 -10.92
N GLU A 122 7.54 5.04 -11.21
CA GLU A 122 8.84 5.69 -11.20
C GLU A 122 8.88 6.73 -10.08
N PRO A 123 10.04 6.98 -9.45
CA PRO A 123 10.19 8.04 -8.48
C PRO A 123 9.79 9.38 -9.10
N GLN A 124 8.83 10.07 -8.48
CA GLN A 124 8.52 11.44 -8.86
C GLN A 124 9.66 12.35 -8.40
N GLU A 125 10.06 13.30 -9.25
CA GLU A 125 10.80 14.47 -8.76
C GLU A 125 9.93 15.18 -7.71
N ASN A 126 10.48 15.40 -6.51
CA ASN A 126 9.74 16.01 -5.41
C ASN A 126 9.23 17.41 -5.81
N LYS A 127 7.97 17.51 -6.22
CA LYS A 127 7.26 18.78 -6.37
C LYS A 127 6.79 19.22 -4.98
N PHE A 128 7.64 19.96 -4.28
CA PHE A 128 7.27 20.56 -3.00
C PHE A 128 6.26 21.70 -3.23
N HIS A 129 5.07 21.57 -2.65
CA HIS A 129 4.13 22.69 -2.55
C HIS A 129 4.41 23.45 -1.25
N PHE A 130 4.87 24.69 -1.39
CA PHE A 130 5.10 25.58 -0.25
C PHE A 130 3.77 26.18 0.18
N GLY A 131 3.25 25.76 1.33
CA GLY A 131 2.26 26.55 2.03
C GLY A 131 2.94 27.80 2.58
N GLU A 132 2.59 28.98 2.07
CA GLU A 132 2.93 30.23 2.74
C GLU A 132 2.05 30.35 3.98
N ARG A 133 2.67 30.41 5.15
CA ARG A 133 2.06 30.87 6.40
C ARG A 133 2.92 31.99 6.96
#